data_AF-A0A7J7HSY2-F1
#
_entry.id   AF-A0A7J7HSY2-F1
#
_cell.length_a   1.000
_cell.length_b   1.000
_cell.length_c   1.000
_cell.angle_alpha   90.00
_cell.angle_beta   90.00
_cell.angle_gamma   90.00
#
_symmetry.space_group_name_H-M   'P 1'
#
loop_
_entity.id
_entity.type
_entity.pdbx_description
1 polymer ?
#
loop_
_entity_poly.entity_id
_entity_poly.type
_entity_poly.pdbx_seq_one_letter_code
_entity_poly.pdbx_strand_id
1 'polypeptide(L)'
;MDLDLHSCARLLQSFNTHQWIQQGRQLHLFFLKRGVLSSALTIGNRLLQMYIRCGHMTDAHKLFDEMTQRNCFTWNTMIEGYMKSGIKEKSLELFDLMPHKNSFSWNLVVSGFAKAGELEISRALFNKMPMKNGIAWNSMIHGYARNGHPREAVRMFKELSSDPYEESRGDTFVLATVIGACTDLAFLDCGKQIHSRIIIDEVKFDSVLASSLINFYGKSSNMDSASHVLTMMQDPDDFSLSALISGYANCGRMEDARRIFDTKNDPCVVLCNTMIAGYVANDEGNEALVIFNKMRKNGIQQDSSTFASVLSTCSSLGIQEYCRQMHAHAFKFGIIDDLVIASALVDTYAKCRSPNNACKLFRELKVHDTILLNSMITVYSNCGRIKDAKQIFETMQTKSLISWNSMIVGLSQNGCPIEALDVFRKMNKMGLSTDKFSLASVISACASISSLELGEQVFARATVIGLELDQIVSTSLIDLYCKCGFVENGRKLFDQMRKSDEVSWNSMLMGYATNGYGIEALELFNEMRCESVVPTDVTFTGVLSACDHCGLVEEGKKWFYTMKHDYHVDPWD
;
A
#
# COMPACT_ATOMS: atom_id res chain seq x y z
N MET A 1 -3.41 -50.82 -42.77
CA MET A 1 -2.90 -50.46 -41.43
C MET A 1 -4.02 -49.75 -40.71
N ASP A 2 -4.87 -50.54 -40.05
CA ASP A 2 -5.95 -50.04 -39.21
C ASP A 2 -5.34 -49.45 -37.95
N LEU A 3 -5.18 -48.13 -37.94
CA LEU A 3 -4.90 -47.42 -36.71
C LEU A 3 -6.14 -47.57 -35.82
N ASP A 4 -5.99 -48.40 -34.80
CA ASP A 4 -6.96 -48.58 -33.73
C ASP A 4 -7.44 -47.20 -33.23
N LEU A 5 -8.75 -46.94 -33.35
CA LEU A 5 -9.39 -45.69 -32.93
C LEU A 5 -8.98 -45.31 -31.49
N HIS A 6 -8.73 -46.30 -30.64
CA HIS A 6 -8.26 -46.11 -29.27
C HIS A 6 -6.84 -45.56 -29.16
N SER A 7 -5.96 -45.89 -30.11
CA SER A 7 -4.58 -45.40 -30.15
C SER A 7 -4.53 -43.94 -30.58
N CYS A 8 -5.32 -43.55 -31.59
CA CYS A 8 -5.51 -42.15 -31.97
C CYS A 8 -6.12 -41.31 -30.83
N ALA A 9 -7.09 -41.86 -30.12
CA ALA A 9 -7.74 -41.18 -29.01
C ALA A 9 -6.81 -40.96 -27.79
N ARG A 10 -5.81 -41.83 -27.59
CA ARG A 10 -4.74 -41.66 -26.59
C ARG A 10 -3.71 -40.60 -27.01
N LEU A 11 -3.31 -40.58 -28.29
CA LEU A 11 -2.39 -39.57 -28.82
C LEU A 11 -2.95 -38.15 -28.67
N LEU A 12 -4.23 -37.93 -28.97
CA LEU A 12 -4.87 -36.62 -28.81
C LEU A 12 -4.87 -36.09 -27.36
N GLN A 13 -4.82 -36.98 -26.36
CA GLN A 13 -4.78 -36.58 -24.96
C GLN A 13 -3.38 -36.12 -24.51
N SER A 14 -2.34 -36.54 -25.23
CA SER A 14 -0.94 -36.14 -24.99
C SER A 14 -0.58 -34.79 -25.63
N PHE A 15 -1.41 -34.29 -26.55
CA PHE A 15 -1.18 -33.03 -27.26
C PHE A 15 -1.70 -31.84 -26.45
N ASN A 16 -0.81 -31.24 -25.64
CA ASN A 16 -1.15 -30.14 -24.73
C ASN A 16 -0.40 -28.82 -25.00
N THR A 17 0.43 -28.74 -26.05
CA THR A 17 1.23 -27.53 -26.38
C THR A 17 1.02 -27.11 -27.83
N HIS A 18 1.23 -25.82 -28.13
CA HIS A 18 1.11 -25.24 -29.48
C HIS A 18 1.88 -26.00 -30.57
N GLN A 19 2.94 -26.72 -30.20
CA GLN A 19 3.79 -27.47 -31.12
C GLN A 19 3.06 -28.65 -31.77
N TRP A 20 1.99 -29.19 -31.15
CA TRP A 20 1.27 -30.37 -31.64
C TRP A 20 0.12 -30.05 -32.61
N ILE A 21 -0.12 -28.77 -32.91
CA ILE A 21 -1.25 -28.33 -33.74
C ILE A 21 -1.18 -28.87 -35.17
N GLN A 22 0.02 -29.02 -35.72
CA GLN A 22 0.21 -29.51 -37.08
C GLN A 22 -0.17 -31.00 -37.19
N GLN A 23 0.25 -31.83 -36.23
CA GLN A 23 -0.20 -33.23 -36.16
C GLN A 23 -1.71 -33.31 -35.90
N GLY A 24 -2.25 -32.42 -35.05
CA GLY A 24 -3.68 -32.31 -34.80
C GLY A 24 -4.50 -32.01 -36.07
N ARG A 25 -4.04 -31.08 -36.92
CA ARG A 25 -4.67 -30.77 -38.23
C ARG A 25 -4.59 -31.93 -39.22
N GLN A 26 -3.49 -32.67 -39.24
CA GLN A 26 -3.37 -33.87 -40.08
C GLN A 26 -4.36 -34.95 -39.66
N LEU A 27 -4.50 -35.20 -38.35
CA LEU A 27 -5.49 -36.13 -37.81
C LEU A 27 -6.92 -35.66 -38.07
N HIS A 28 -7.21 -34.36 -37.95
CA HIS A 28 -8.50 -33.78 -38.29
C HIS A 28 -8.89 -34.07 -39.75
N LEU A 29 -8.02 -33.72 -40.71
CA LEU A 29 -8.26 -33.99 -42.13
C LEU A 29 -8.40 -35.49 -42.43
N PHE A 30 -7.65 -36.34 -41.73
CA PHE A 30 -7.75 -37.79 -41.87
C PHE A 30 -9.11 -38.31 -41.38
N PHE A 31 -9.60 -37.85 -40.24
CA PHE A 31 -10.91 -38.24 -39.71
C PHE A 31 -12.07 -37.72 -40.57
N LEU A 32 -11.93 -36.52 -41.14
CA LEU A 32 -12.91 -35.96 -42.07
C LEU A 32 -13.01 -36.81 -43.35
N LYS A 33 -11.87 -37.13 -43.99
CA LYS A 33 -11.83 -37.96 -45.21
C LYS A 33 -12.40 -39.37 -45.01
N ARG A 34 -12.29 -39.93 -43.80
CA ARG A 34 -12.79 -41.27 -43.46
C ARG A 34 -14.23 -41.28 -42.93
N GLY A 35 -14.90 -40.13 -42.80
CA GLY A 35 -16.25 -40.07 -42.22
C GLY A 35 -16.31 -40.50 -40.75
N VAL A 36 -15.18 -40.44 -40.02
CA VAL A 36 -15.12 -40.83 -38.60
C VAL A 36 -15.82 -39.78 -37.72
N LEU A 37 -15.79 -38.51 -38.14
CA LEU A 37 -16.44 -37.41 -37.43
C LEU A 37 -17.97 -37.51 -37.42
N SER A 38 -18.57 -38.20 -38.39
CA SER A 38 -20.03 -38.47 -38.42
C SER A 38 -20.43 -39.75 -37.69
N SER A 39 -19.50 -40.69 -37.48
CA SER A 39 -19.79 -41.99 -36.86
C SER A 39 -19.33 -42.12 -35.40
N ALA A 40 -18.34 -41.34 -34.96
CA ALA A 40 -17.74 -41.44 -33.62
C ALA A 40 -17.60 -40.07 -32.93
N LEU A 41 -18.68 -39.61 -32.28
CA LEU A 41 -18.74 -38.34 -31.53
C LEU A 41 -17.62 -38.17 -30.49
N THR A 42 -17.17 -39.26 -29.88
CA THR A 42 -16.11 -39.28 -28.87
C THR A 42 -14.77 -38.78 -29.40
N ILE A 43 -14.45 -39.06 -30.67
CA ILE A 43 -13.20 -38.62 -31.31
C ILE A 43 -13.28 -37.14 -31.67
N GLY A 44 -14.43 -36.70 -32.21
CA GLY A 44 -14.69 -35.28 -32.46
C GLY A 44 -14.54 -34.44 -31.20
N ASN A 45 -15.11 -34.88 -30.07
CA ASN A 45 -14.98 -34.21 -28.78
C ASN A 45 -13.54 -34.15 -28.26
N ARG A 46 -12.73 -35.21 -28.43
CA ARG A 46 -11.31 -35.20 -28.04
C ARG A 46 -10.47 -34.28 -28.91
N LEU A 47 -10.73 -34.27 -30.21
CA LEU A 47 -10.05 -33.39 -31.16
C LEU A 47 -10.41 -31.91 -30.88
N LEU A 48 -11.67 -31.64 -30.54
CA LEU A 48 -12.13 -30.31 -30.13
C LEU A 48 -11.42 -29.84 -28.85
N GLN A 49 -11.32 -30.69 -27.82
CA GLN A 49 -10.56 -30.39 -26.60
C GLN A 49 -9.08 -30.12 -26.88
N MET A 50 -8.46 -30.89 -27.78
CA MET A 50 -7.06 -30.67 -28.19
C MET A 50 -6.87 -29.30 -28.84
N TYR A 51 -7.75 -28.90 -29.77
CA TYR A 51 -7.68 -27.58 -30.40
C TYR A 51 -7.83 -26.44 -29.39
N ILE A 52 -8.74 -26.57 -28.43
CA ILE A 52 -8.95 -25.57 -27.37
C ILE A 52 -7.74 -25.49 -26.43
N ARG A 53 -7.15 -26.62 -26.01
CA ARG A 53 -5.93 -26.63 -25.19
C ARG A 53 -4.73 -26.02 -25.92
N CYS A 54 -4.63 -26.24 -27.22
CA CYS A 54 -3.63 -25.61 -28.08
C CYS A 54 -3.95 -24.13 -28.41
N GLY A 55 -5.03 -23.54 -27.89
CA GLY A 55 -5.40 -22.14 -28.12
C GLY A 55 -5.89 -21.80 -29.53
N HIS A 56 -6.14 -22.79 -30.40
CA HIS A 56 -6.53 -22.58 -31.80
C HIS A 56 -8.05 -22.63 -32.00
N MET A 57 -8.72 -21.52 -31.64
CA MET A 57 -10.18 -21.44 -31.65
C MET A 57 -10.81 -21.50 -33.04
N THR A 58 -10.11 -21.03 -34.07
CA THR A 58 -10.61 -21.04 -35.46
C THR A 58 -10.76 -22.46 -36.01
N ASP A 59 -9.79 -23.33 -35.73
CA ASP A 59 -9.84 -24.73 -36.16
C ASP A 59 -10.83 -25.54 -35.30
N ALA A 60 -10.96 -25.20 -34.01
CA ALA A 60 -11.99 -25.75 -33.14
C ALA A 60 -13.40 -25.47 -33.67
N HIS A 61 -13.66 -24.23 -34.14
CA HIS A 61 -14.96 -23.84 -34.67
C HIS A 61 -15.27 -24.53 -36.00
N LYS A 62 -14.28 -24.66 -36.89
CA LYS A 62 -14.43 -25.43 -38.14
C LYS A 62 -14.80 -26.88 -37.85
N LEU A 63 -14.08 -27.52 -36.92
CA LEU A 63 -14.39 -28.89 -36.50
C LEU A 63 -15.82 -28.98 -35.94
N PHE A 64 -16.22 -28.00 -35.12
CA PHE A 64 -17.57 -27.94 -34.55
C PHE A 64 -18.63 -27.89 -35.65
N ASP A 65 -18.42 -27.08 -36.69
CA ASP A 65 -19.33 -26.97 -37.84
C ASP A 65 -19.39 -28.28 -38.66
N GLU A 66 -18.26 -28.95 -38.84
CA GLU A 66 -18.15 -30.23 -39.57
C GLU A 66 -18.77 -31.43 -38.83
N MET A 67 -19.01 -31.32 -37.51
CA MET A 67 -19.66 -32.36 -36.72
C MET A 67 -21.18 -32.40 -36.97
N THR A 68 -21.67 -33.52 -37.52
CA THR A 68 -23.10 -33.74 -37.84
C THR A 68 -23.97 -34.07 -36.63
N GLN A 69 -23.39 -34.67 -35.59
CA GLN A 69 -24.03 -34.89 -34.30
C GLN A 69 -23.27 -34.13 -33.21
N ARG A 70 -24.00 -33.43 -32.34
CA ARG A 70 -23.43 -32.66 -31.22
C ARG A 70 -24.25 -32.93 -29.98
N ASN A 71 -23.58 -33.29 -28.88
CA ASN A 71 -24.24 -33.46 -27.58
C ASN A 71 -23.92 -32.26 -26.67
N CYS A 72 -24.53 -32.22 -25.48
CA CYS A 72 -24.30 -31.12 -24.52
C CYS A 72 -22.81 -30.92 -24.22
N PHE A 73 -22.02 -31.99 -24.18
CA PHE A 73 -20.58 -31.91 -23.95
C PHE A 73 -19.84 -31.20 -25.08
N THR A 74 -20.18 -31.46 -26.36
CA THR A 74 -19.59 -30.78 -27.53
C THR A 74 -19.82 -29.27 -27.45
N TRP A 75 -21.07 -28.86 -27.19
CA TRP A 75 -21.46 -27.46 -27.03
C TRP A 75 -20.74 -26.80 -25.85
N ASN A 76 -20.78 -27.44 -24.68
CA ASN A 76 -20.12 -26.93 -23.47
C ASN A 76 -18.60 -26.77 -23.66
N THR A 77 -17.97 -27.72 -24.34
CA THR A 77 -16.53 -27.65 -24.66
C THR A 77 -16.23 -26.43 -25.54
N MET A 78 -17.05 -26.17 -26.56
CA MET A 78 -16.86 -25.00 -27.44
C MET A 78 -17.05 -23.67 -26.70
N ILE A 79 -18.10 -23.59 -25.86
CA ILE A 79 -18.38 -22.42 -25.01
C ILE A 79 -17.21 -22.15 -24.06
N GLU A 80 -16.72 -23.17 -23.36
CA GLU A 80 -15.56 -23.06 -22.46
C GLU A 80 -14.31 -22.57 -23.21
N GLY A 81 -14.09 -23.07 -24.42
CA GLY A 81 -13.02 -22.64 -25.29
C GLY A 81 -13.07 -21.15 -25.60
N TYR A 82 -14.22 -20.66 -26.08
CA TYR A 82 -14.39 -19.24 -26.38
C TYR A 82 -14.20 -18.34 -25.14
N MET A 83 -14.75 -18.76 -24.00
CA MET A 83 -14.55 -18.06 -22.72
C MET A 83 -13.07 -17.94 -22.34
N LYS A 84 -12.29 -19.02 -22.48
CA LYS A 84 -10.84 -19.01 -22.21
C LYS A 84 -10.04 -18.16 -23.20
N SER A 85 -10.47 -18.08 -24.46
CA SER A 85 -9.83 -17.23 -25.47
C SER A 85 -10.18 -15.74 -25.35
N GLY A 86 -11.09 -15.36 -24.45
CA GLY A 86 -11.53 -13.98 -24.25
C GLY A 86 -12.58 -13.46 -25.24
N ILE A 87 -13.06 -14.28 -26.19
CA ILE A 87 -14.11 -13.92 -27.15
C ILE A 87 -15.47 -14.31 -26.55
N LYS A 88 -15.98 -13.48 -25.65
CA LYS A 88 -17.12 -13.83 -24.79
C LYS A 88 -18.45 -13.78 -25.54
N GLU A 89 -18.59 -12.92 -26.55
CA GLU A 89 -19.84 -12.73 -27.30
C GLU A 89 -20.24 -14.02 -28.03
N LYS A 90 -19.26 -14.67 -28.68
CA LYS A 90 -19.48 -15.95 -29.38
C LYS A 90 -19.86 -17.09 -28.43
N SER A 91 -19.43 -17.03 -27.17
CA SER A 91 -19.80 -18.05 -26.19
C SER A 91 -21.29 -17.95 -25.80
N LEU A 92 -21.84 -16.73 -25.72
CA LEU A 92 -23.28 -16.50 -25.51
C LEU A 92 -24.10 -16.92 -26.72
N GLU A 93 -23.68 -16.54 -27.92
CA GLU A 93 -24.35 -16.96 -29.16
C GLU A 93 -24.48 -18.49 -29.24
N LEU A 94 -23.38 -19.21 -28.97
CA LEU A 94 -23.40 -20.67 -28.95
C LEU A 94 -24.27 -21.25 -27.83
N PHE A 95 -24.30 -20.61 -26.66
CA PHE A 95 -25.19 -21.01 -25.58
C PHE A 95 -26.65 -20.85 -25.99
N ASP A 96 -27.03 -19.72 -26.58
CA ASP A 96 -28.40 -19.46 -27.00
C ASP A 96 -28.86 -20.44 -28.10
N LEU A 97 -27.99 -20.74 -29.06
CA LEU A 97 -28.21 -21.73 -30.14
C LEU A 97 -28.30 -23.19 -29.64
N MET A 98 -27.87 -23.48 -28.42
CA MET A 98 -27.86 -24.84 -27.89
C MET A 98 -29.29 -25.40 -27.74
N PRO A 99 -29.64 -26.53 -28.41
CA PRO A 99 -31.01 -27.05 -28.44
C PRO A 99 -31.55 -27.51 -27.07
N HIS A 100 -30.68 -28.14 -26.26
CA HIS A 100 -31.00 -28.60 -24.92
C HIS A 100 -29.92 -28.14 -23.96
N LYS A 101 -30.29 -27.39 -22.94
CA LYS A 101 -29.39 -26.86 -21.91
C LYS A 101 -29.59 -27.66 -20.62
N ASN A 102 -28.52 -28.26 -20.09
CA ASN A 102 -28.57 -28.96 -18.80
C ASN A 102 -28.00 -28.07 -17.67
N SER A 103 -28.05 -28.56 -16.43
CA SER A 103 -27.52 -27.84 -15.26
C SER A 103 -26.05 -27.45 -15.43
N PHE A 104 -25.23 -28.33 -16.03
CA PHE A 104 -23.83 -28.05 -16.30
C PHE A 104 -23.65 -26.91 -17.30
N SER A 105 -24.44 -26.88 -18.39
CA SER A 105 -24.39 -25.81 -19.40
C SER A 105 -24.66 -24.44 -18.78
N TRP A 106 -25.66 -24.34 -17.90
CA TRP A 106 -25.96 -23.11 -17.15
C TRP A 106 -24.84 -22.72 -16.20
N ASN A 107 -24.34 -23.67 -15.40
CA ASN A 107 -23.25 -23.43 -14.45
C ASN A 107 -21.97 -22.96 -15.16
N LEU A 108 -21.67 -23.52 -16.34
CA LEU A 108 -20.51 -23.16 -17.15
C LEU A 108 -20.54 -21.68 -17.56
N VAL A 109 -21.65 -21.21 -18.13
CA VAL A 109 -21.75 -19.81 -18.58
C VAL A 109 -21.78 -18.85 -17.39
N VAL A 110 -22.56 -19.13 -16.35
CA VAL A 110 -22.62 -18.29 -15.14
C VAL A 110 -21.24 -18.17 -14.49
N SER A 111 -20.57 -19.30 -14.24
CA SER A 111 -19.21 -19.30 -13.64
C SER A 111 -18.18 -18.63 -14.55
N GLY A 112 -18.28 -18.87 -15.86
CA GLY A 112 -17.38 -18.26 -16.84
C GLY A 112 -17.49 -16.73 -16.86
N PHE A 113 -18.70 -16.19 -17.00
CA PHE A 113 -18.93 -14.74 -17.06
C PHE A 113 -18.61 -14.06 -15.73
N ALA A 114 -18.94 -14.71 -14.60
CA ALA A 114 -18.57 -14.24 -13.27
C ALA A 114 -17.04 -14.13 -13.09
N LYS A 115 -16.28 -15.15 -13.52
CA LYS A 115 -14.80 -15.13 -13.47
C LYS A 115 -14.18 -14.10 -14.41
N ALA A 116 -14.85 -13.81 -15.52
CA ALA A 116 -14.40 -12.85 -16.52
C ALA A 116 -14.76 -11.39 -16.21
N GLY A 117 -15.41 -11.11 -15.08
CA GLY A 117 -15.80 -9.77 -14.62
C GLY A 117 -17.10 -9.23 -15.21
N GLU A 118 -17.77 -9.97 -16.09
CA GLU A 118 -19.03 -9.57 -16.75
C GLU A 118 -20.24 -9.90 -15.86
N LEU A 119 -20.31 -9.21 -14.72
CA LEU A 119 -21.25 -9.55 -13.65
C LEU A 119 -22.73 -9.36 -14.04
N GLU A 120 -23.04 -8.36 -14.86
CA GLU A 120 -24.41 -8.09 -15.32
C GLU A 120 -24.95 -9.23 -16.20
N ILE A 121 -24.14 -9.69 -17.16
CA ILE A 121 -24.48 -10.82 -18.02
C ILE A 121 -24.63 -12.09 -17.18
N SER A 122 -23.69 -12.32 -16.25
CA SER A 122 -23.74 -13.48 -15.37
C SER A 122 -25.01 -13.47 -14.49
N ARG A 123 -25.40 -12.32 -13.94
CA ARG A 123 -26.62 -12.17 -13.15
C ARG A 123 -27.88 -12.38 -13.99
N ALA A 124 -27.92 -11.87 -15.22
CA ALA A 124 -29.04 -12.11 -16.13
C ALA A 124 -29.21 -13.60 -16.47
N LEU A 125 -28.10 -14.31 -16.73
CA LEU A 125 -28.10 -15.76 -16.97
C LEU A 125 -28.53 -16.54 -15.73
N PHE A 126 -28.02 -16.17 -14.56
CA PHE A 126 -28.40 -16.77 -13.28
C PHE A 126 -29.90 -16.64 -12.99
N ASN A 127 -30.48 -15.46 -13.27
CA ASN A 127 -31.91 -15.23 -13.08
C ASN A 127 -32.77 -16.06 -14.06
N LYS A 128 -32.31 -16.25 -15.30
CA LYS A 128 -32.96 -17.09 -16.32
C LYS A 128 -32.82 -18.60 -16.07
N MET A 129 -31.92 -19.02 -15.18
CA MET A 129 -31.69 -20.44 -14.89
C MET A 129 -32.95 -21.09 -14.29
N PRO A 130 -33.47 -22.19 -14.88
CA PRO A 130 -34.73 -22.81 -14.44
C PRO A 130 -34.69 -23.34 -13.00
N MET A 131 -33.56 -23.93 -12.61
CA MET A 131 -33.29 -24.38 -11.25
C MET A 131 -31.91 -23.90 -10.85
N LYS A 132 -31.85 -23.01 -9.87
CA LYS A 132 -30.59 -22.57 -9.27
C LYS A 132 -30.08 -23.70 -8.38
N ASN A 133 -28.77 -23.90 -8.34
CA ASN A 133 -28.11 -24.89 -7.49
C ASN A 133 -26.93 -24.25 -6.78
N GLY A 134 -26.38 -24.91 -5.76
CA GLY A 134 -25.22 -24.42 -5.02
C GLY A 134 -24.05 -23.97 -5.90
N ILE A 135 -23.69 -24.70 -6.96
CA ILE A 135 -22.57 -24.32 -7.85
C ILE A 135 -22.80 -22.94 -8.51
N ALA A 136 -24.05 -22.67 -8.95
CA ALA A 136 -24.42 -21.39 -9.54
C ALA A 136 -24.37 -20.26 -8.49
N TRP A 137 -24.90 -20.49 -7.28
CA TRP A 137 -24.84 -19.55 -6.17
C TRP A 137 -23.40 -19.23 -5.77
N ASN A 138 -22.57 -20.25 -5.55
CA ASN A 138 -21.15 -20.12 -5.19
C ASN A 138 -20.40 -19.31 -6.24
N SER A 139 -20.65 -19.60 -7.53
CA SER A 139 -20.02 -18.88 -8.64
C SER A 139 -20.40 -17.40 -8.67
N MET A 140 -21.66 -17.06 -8.41
CA MET A 140 -22.13 -15.67 -8.37
C MET A 140 -21.55 -14.91 -7.17
N ILE A 141 -21.63 -15.50 -5.97
CA ILE A 141 -21.12 -14.88 -4.73
C ILE A 141 -19.61 -14.63 -4.85
N HIS A 142 -18.85 -15.65 -5.27
CA HIS A 142 -17.42 -15.50 -5.51
C HIS A 142 -17.12 -14.49 -6.63
N GLY A 143 -17.87 -14.52 -7.73
CA GLY A 143 -17.72 -13.57 -8.82
C GLY A 143 -17.85 -12.11 -8.37
N TYR A 144 -18.89 -11.78 -7.60
CA TYR A 144 -19.09 -10.45 -7.06
C TYR A 144 -17.98 -10.05 -6.07
N ALA A 145 -17.61 -10.95 -5.14
CA ALA A 145 -16.56 -10.67 -4.17
C ALA A 145 -15.20 -10.39 -4.84
N ARG A 146 -14.78 -11.25 -5.79
CA ARG A 146 -13.48 -11.14 -6.48
C ARG A 146 -13.36 -9.91 -7.36
N ASN A 147 -14.45 -9.44 -7.95
CA ASN A 147 -14.45 -8.28 -8.85
C ASN A 147 -14.75 -6.96 -8.10
N GLY A 148 -14.57 -6.91 -6.77
CA GLY A 148 -14.70 -5.67 -5.99
C GLY A 148 -16.14 -5.22 -5.74
N HIS A 149 -17.12 -6.12 -5.81
CA HIS A 149 -18.54 -5.85 -5.54
C HIS A 149 -19.03 -6.62 -4.28
N PRO A 150 -18.41 -6.42 -3.10
CA PRO A 150 -18.71 -7.22 -1.91
C PRO A 150 -20.16 -7.06 -1.41
N ARG A 151 -20.81 -5.91 -1.67
CA ARG A 151 -22.18 -5.65 -1.20
C ARG A 151 -23.19 -6.55 -1.92
N GLU A 152 -23.01 -6.74 -3.21
CA GLU A 152 -23.84 -7.64 -4.00
C GLU A 152 -23.55 -9.11 -3.65
N ALA A 153 -22.30 -9.46 -3.32
CA ALA A 153 -21.97 -10.81 -2.81
C ALA A 153 -22.73 -11.15 -1.52
N VAL A 154 -22.77 -10.22 -0.55
CA VAL A 154 -23.53 -10.39 0.70
C VAL A 154 -25.04 -10.43 0.44
N ARG A 155 -25.54 -9.61 -0.50
CA ARG A 155 -26.96 -9.65 -0.90
C ARG A 155 -27.35 -10.99 -1.51
N MET A 156 -26.53 -11.53 -2.42
CA MET A 156 -26.72 -12.85 -3.00
C MET A 156 -26.74 -13.95 -1.93
N PHE A 157 -25.88 -13.86 -0.92
CA PHE A 157 -25.90 -14.81 0.20
C PHE A 157 -27.18 -14.72 1.04
N LYS A 158 -27.73 -13.51 1.26
CA LYS A 158 -29.04 -13.35 1.92
C LYS A 158 -30.18 -13.96 1.09
N GLU A 159 -30.14 -13.81 -0.24
CA GLU A 159 -31.10 -14.46 -1.14
C GLU A 159 -30.99 -15.99 -1.05
N LEU A 160 -29.77 -16.56 -1.07
CA LEU A 160 -29.52 -17.99 -0.84
C LEU A 160 -30.07 -18.47 0.52
N SER A 161 -29.84 -17.69 1.57
CA SER A 161 -30.31 -18.00 2.93
C SER A 161 -31.83 -17.94 3.09
N SER A 162 -32.52 -17.29 2.16
CA SER A 162 -33.99 -17.21 2.15
C SER A 162 -34.66 -18.39 1.45
N ASP A 163 -33.93 -19.18 0.64
CA ASP A 163 -34.48 -20.32 -0.12
C ASP A 163 -34.40 -21.63 0.69
N PRO A 164 -35.50 -22.12 1.29
CA PRO A 164 -35.48 -23.21 2.28
C PRO A 164 -35.07 -24.58 1.72
N TYR A 165 -34.94 -24.73 0.40
CA TYR A 165 -34.64 -26.01 -0.25
C TYR A 165 -33.17 -26.21 -0.65
N GLU A 166 -32.30 -25.20 -0.48
CA GLU A 166 -30.89 -25.31 -0.90
C GLU A 166 -29.96 -25.73 0.26
N GLU A 167 -29.38 -26.93 0.15
CA GLU A 167 -28.44 -27.50 1.13
C GLU A 167 -27.05 -26.82 1.12
N SER A 168 -26.73 -26.01 0.10
CA SER A 168 -25.41 -25.36 -0.04
C SER A 168 -25.16 -24.18 0.91
N ARG A 169 -26.08 -23.90 1.84
CA ARG A 169 -25.98 -22.81 2.83
C ARG A 169 -24.80 -22.97 3.78
N GLY A 170 -24.43 -24.22 4.08
CA GLY A 170 -23.31 -24.58 4.94
C GLY A 170 -21.99 -24.79 4.19
N ASP A 171 -21.91 -24.44 2.91
CA ASP A 171 -20.68 -24.60 2.14
C ASP A 171 -19.59 -23.67 2.69
N THR A 172 -18.52 -24.28 3.21
CA THR A 172 -17.42 -23.60 3.88
C THR A 172 -16.74 -22.55 2.99
N PHE A 173 -16.66 -22.81 1.68
CA PHE A 173 -16.07 -21.87 0.71
C PHE A 173 -16.95 -20.64 0.47
N VAL A 174 -18.28 -20.82 0.39
CA VAL A 174 -19.23 -19.70 0.31
C VAL A 174 -19.14 -18.83 1.56
N LEU A 175 -19.19 -19.46 2.73
CA LEU A 175 -19.13 -18.77 4.01
C LEU A 175 -17.83 -17.96 4.14
N ALA A 176 -16.68 -18.56 3.82
CA ALA A 176 -15.39 -17.86 3.79
C ALA A 176 -15.38 -16.67 2.83
N THR A 177 -15.93 -16.85 1.62
CA THR A 177 -16.04 -15.78 0.61
C THR A 177 -16.91 -14.61 1.08
N VAL A 178 -18.05 -14.90 1.72
CA VAL A 178 -18.98 -13.88 2.22
C VAL A 178 -18.40 -13.16 3.43
N ILE A 179 -17.69 -13.87 4.32
CA ILE A 179 -16.96 -13.28 5.45
C ILE A 179 -15.85 -12.34 4.94
N GLY A 180 -15.12 -12.75 3.90
CA GLY A 180 -14.17 -11.88 3.19
C GLY A 180 -14.84 -10.60 2.67
N ALA A 181 -15.98 -10.74 1.99
CA ALA A 181 -16.77 -9.59 1.51
C ALA A 181 -17.27 -8.69 2.66
N CYS A 182 -17.67 -9.27 3.81
CA CYS A 182 -18.05 -8.50 4.99
C CYS A 182 -16.85 -7.74 5.59
N THR A 183 -15.65 -8.32 5.51
CA THR A 183 -14.40 -7.71 5.95
C THR A 183 -14.07 -6.47 5.13
N ASP A 184 -14.21 -6.54 3.81
CA ASP A 184 -13.93 -5.41 2.90
C ASP A 184 -14.94 -4.26 3.07
N LEU A 185 -16.17 -4.57 3.50
CA LEU A 185 -17.23 -3.58 3.77
C LEU A 185 -17.28 -3.08 5.22
N ALA A 186 -16.45 -3.63 6.12
CA ALA A 186 -16.57 -3.41 7.57
C ALA A 186 -17.98 -3.69 8.13
N PHE A 187 -18.70 -4.68 7.57
CA PHE A 187 -20.05 -5.07 8.01
C PHE A 187 -20.02 -6.02 9.21
N LEU A 188 -19.80 -5.45 10.41
CA LEU A 188 -19.64 -6.21 11.64
C LEU A 188 -20.84 -7.10 11.99
N ASP A 189 -22.05 -6.57 11.90
CA ASP A 189 -23.26 -7.30 12.31
C ASP A 189 -23.56 -8.48 11.38
N CYS A 190 -23.34 -8.30 10.07
CA CYS A 190 -23.56 -9.35 9.08
C CYS A 190 -22.57 -10.51 9.30
N GLY A 191 -21.28 -10.21 9.50
CA GLY A 191 -20.29 -11.26 9.76
C GLY A 191 -20.52 -11.97 11.10
N LYS A 192 -20.98 -11.27 12.15
CA LYS A 192 -21.38 -11.89 13.43
C LYS A 192 -22.58 -12.83 13.27
N GLN A 193 -23.58 -12.44 12.47
CA GLN A 193 -24.74 -13.30 12.16
C GLN A 193 -24.31 -14.57 11.42
N ILE A 194 -23.43 -14.43 10.43
CA ILE A 194 -22.87 -15.58 9.69
C ILE A 194 -22.07 -16.48 10.64
N HIS A 195 -21.22 -15.92 11.50
CA HIS A 195 -20.47 -16.69 12.48
C HIS A 195 -21.38 -17.45 13.47
N SER A 196 -22.42 -16.78 13.98
CA SER A 196 -23.40 -17.43 14.87
C SER A 196 -24.11 -18.58 14.14
N ARG A 197 -24.41 -18.41 12.85
CA ARG A 197 -25.03 -19.44 12.03
C ARG A 197 -24.11 -20.65 11.80
N ILE A 198 -22.81 -20.42 11.56
CA ILE A 198 -21.78 -21.47 11.43
C ILE A 198 -21.78 -22.37 12.67
N ILE A 199 -21.88 -21.77 13.86
CA ILE A 199 -21.90 -22.50 15.14
C ILE A 199 -23.21 -23.29 15.29
N ILE A 200 -24.36 -22.67 15.01
CA ILE A 200 -25.68 -23.32 15.15
C ILE A 200 -25.84 -24.49 14.18
N ASP A 201 -25.34 -24.35 12.95
CA ASP A 201 -25.43 -25.39 11.92
C ASP A 201 -24.32 -26.44 12.04
N GLU A 202 -23.50 -26.39 13.10
CA GLU A 202 -22.38 -27.31 13.39
C GLU A 202 -21.42 -27.50 12.20
N VAL A 203 -21.19 -26.43 11.43
CA VAL A 203 -20.31 -26.48 10.25
C VAL A 203 -18.87 -26.71 10.73
N LYS A 204 -18.21 -27.71 10.16
CA LYS A 204 -16.80 -27.98 10.47
C LYS A 204 -15.94 -26.81 10.00
N PHE A 205 -15.16 -26.25 10.93
CA PHE A 205 -14.13 -25.28 10.62
C PHE A 205 -13.02 -25.95 9.83
N ASP A 206 -12.88 -25.59 8.56
CA ASP A 206 -11.61 -25.77 7.85
C ASP A 206 -10.69 -24.58 8.14
N SER A 207 -9.40 -24.71 7.78
CA SER A 207 -8.43 -23.65 8.02
C SER A 207 -8.77 -22.35 7.28
N VAL A 208 -9.43 -22.44 6.11
CA VAL A 208 -9.78 -21.30 5.26
C VAL A 208 -10.90 -20.46 5.87
N LEU A 209 -11.98 -21.09 6.34
CA LEU A 209 -13.07 -20.43 7.03
C LEU A 209 -12.61 -19.83 8.35
N ALA A 210 -11.82 -20.58 9.13
CA ALA A 210 -11.26 -20.09 10.38
C ALA A 210 -10.36 -18.86 10.16
N SER A 211 -9.44 -18.92 9.19
CA SER A 211 -8.61 -17.78 8.79
C SER A 211 -9.43 -16.56 8.36
N SER A 212 -10.50 -16.80 7.59
CA SER A 212 -11.38 -15.72 7.11
C SER A 212 -12.14 -15.04 8.26
N LEU A 213 -12.65 -15.81 9.22
CA LEU A 213 -13.30 -15.30 10.43
C LEU A 213 -12.32 -14.54 11.33
N ILE A 214 -11.12 -15.06 11.50
CA ILE A 214 -10.04 -14.39 12.25
C ILE A 214 -9.72 -13.04 11.62
N ASN A 215 -9.49 -12.99 10.31
CA ASN A 215 -9.20 -11.75 9.60
C ASN A 215 -10.36 -10.74 9.69
N PHE A 216 -11.60 -11.23 9.57
CA PHE A 216 -12.81 -10.42 9.75
C PHE A 216 -12.86 -9.75 11.14
N TYR A 217 -12.68 -10.54 12.20
CA TYR A 217 -12.71 -10.01 13.56
C TYR A 217 -11.49 -9.13 13.87
N GLY A 218 -10.33 -9.45 13.32
CA GLY A 218 -9.10 -8.66 13.42
C GLY A 218 -9.26 -7.26 12.84
N LYS A 219 -9.82 -7.13 11.62
CA LYS A 219 -10.11 -5.81 11.03
C LYS A 219 -11.27 -5.08 11.71
N SER A 220 -12.18 -5.81 12.36
CA SER A 220 -13.32 -5.23 13.07
C SER A 220 -13.02 -4.88 14.54
N SER A 221 -11.75 -4.96 14.96
CA SER A 221 -11.28 -4.70 16.33
C SER A 221 -11.95 -5.54 17.43
N ASN A 222 -12.58 -6.67 17.09
CA ASN A 222 -13.21 -7.58 18.05
C ASN A 222 -12.34 -8.81 18.30
N MET A 223 -11.23 -8.58 19.01
CA MET A 223 -10.18 -9.58 19.17
C MET A 223 -10.58 -10.77 20.05
N ASP A 224 -11.52 -10.59 20.99
CA ASP A 224 -11.98 -11.69 21.85
C ASP A 224 -12.71 -12.76 21.03
N SER A 225 -13.50 -12.34 20.04
CA SER A 225 -14.15 -13.26 19.09
C SER A 225 -13.13 -13.93 18.17
N ALA A 226 -12.10 -13.21 17.73
CA ALA A 226 -11.02 -13.78 16.91
C ALA A 226 -10.23 -14.85 17.69
N SER A 227 -9.89 -14.58 18.95
CA SER A 227 -9.22 -15.54 19.83
C SER A 227 -10.09 -16.77 20.10
N HIS A 228 -11.41 -16.59 20.25
CA HIS A 228 -12.32 -17.70 20.43
C HIS A 228 -12.34 -18.64 19.22
N VAL A 229 -12.38 -18.09 18.00
CA VAL A 229 -12.28 -18.88 16.76
C VAL A 229 -10.97 -19.67 16.71
N LEU A 230 -9.84 -19.09 17.15
CA LEU A 230 -8.56 -19.80 17.22
C LEU A 230 -8.62 -20.99 18.18
N THR A 231 -9.22 -20.83 19.37
CA THR A 231 -9.33 -21.92 20.35
C THR A 231 -10.19 -23.08 19.87
N MET A 232 -11.05 -22.85 18.87
CA MET A 232 -11.83 -23.90 18.22
C MET A 232 -11.01 -24.68 17.17
N MET A 233 -9.84 -24.18 16.74
CA MET A 233 -8.95 -24.87 15.82
C MET A 233 -8.10 -25.90 16.57
N GLN A 234 -8.00 -27.12 16.04
CA GLN A 234 -7.13 -28.16 16.61
C GLN A 234 -5.64 -27.91 16.34
N ASP A 235 -5.31 -27.31 15.20
CA ASP A 235 -3.96 -26.92 14.81
C ASP A 235 -4.01 -25.66 13.93
N PRO A 236 -3.75 -24.47 14.49
CA PRO A 236 -3.78 -23.23 13.71
C PRO A 236 -2.54 -23.12 12.81
N ASP A 237 -2.79 -22.94 11.52
CA ASP A 237 -1.72 -22.70 10.56
C ASP A 237 -1.07 -21.31 10.72
N ASP A 238 0.10 -21.12 10.11
CA ASP A 238 0.85 -19.87 10.19
C ASP A 238 0.06 -18.68 9.63
N PHE A 239 -0.86 -18.93 8.70
CA PHE A 239 -1.70 -17.90 8.09
C PHE A 239 -2.76 -17.40 9.08
N SER A 240 -3.44 -18.31 9.79
CA SER A 240 -4.39 -17.98 10.86
C SER A 240 -3.72 -17.20 11.99
N LEU A 241 -2.53 -17.64 12.40
CA LEU A 241 -1.75 -16.96 13.44
C LEU A 241 -1.27 -15.57 12.98
N SER A 242 -0.79 -15.43 11.74
CA SER A 242 -0.40 -14.14 11.16
C SER A 242 -1.58 -13.17 11.11
N ALA A 243 -2.75 -13.62 10.69
CA ALA A 243 -3.95 -12.78 10.66
C ALA A 243 -4.35 -12.27 12.05
N LEU A 244 -4.22 -13.09 13.11
CA LEU A 244 -4.43 -12.65 14.49
C LEU A 244 -3.39 -11.64 14.95
N ILE A 245 -2.10 -11.92 14.73
CA ILE A 245 -1.01 -11.03 15.13
C ILE A 245 -1.21 -9.66 14.48
N SER A 246 -1.51 -9.63 13.17
CA SER A 246 -1.82 -8.38 12.47
C SER A 246 -3.06 -7.68 13.04
N GLY A 247 -4.12 -8.44 13.36
CA GLY A 247 -5.32 -7.89 14.03
C GLY A 247 -5.02 -7.26 15.39
N TYR A 248 -4.26 -7.95 16.25
CA TYR A 248 -3.85 -7.42 17.55
C TYR A 248 -2.94 -6.21 17.42
N ALA A 249 -2.01 -6.22 16.46
CA ALA A 249 -1.12 -5.10 16.18
C ALA A 249 -1.89 -3.86 15.71
N ASN A 250 -2.89 -4.01 14.83
CA ASN A 250 -3.73 -2.90 14.39
C ASN A 250 -4.58 -2.32 15.54
N CYS A 251 -4.83 -3.09 16.60
CA CYS A 251 -5.52 -2.64 17.82
C CYS A 251 -4.58 -2.13 18.91
N GLY A 252 -3.26 -2.07 18.66
CA GLY A 252 -2.25 -1.68 19.66
C GLY A 252 -2.05 -2.67 20.80
N ARG A 253 -2.57 -3.89 20.69
CA ARG A 253 -2.47 -4.95 21.72
C ARG A 253 -1.28 -5.88 21.45
N MET A 254 -0.07 -5.33 21.44
CA MET A 254 1.15 -6.08 21.06
C MET A 254 1.50 -7.23 22.02
N GLU A 255 1.16 -7.12 23.30
CA GLU A 255 1.35 -8.19 24.28
C GLU A 255 0.58 -9.47 23.94
N ASP A 256 -0.68 -9.33 23.49
CA ASP A 256 -1.50 -10.48 23.10
C ASP A 256 -1.02 -11.08 21.77
N ALA A 257 -0.57 -10.23 20.83
CA ALA A 257 0.09 -10.68 19.61
C ALA A 257 1.35 -11.51 19.93
N ARG A 258 2.15 -11.05 20.91
CA ARG A 258 3.36 -11.74 21.35
C ARG A 258 3.08 -13.09 21.99
N ARG A 259 2.04 -13.18 22.82
CA ARG A 259 1.60 -14.47 23.41
C ARG A 259 1.26 -15.48 22.32
N ILE A 260 0.53 -15.07 21.29
CA ILE A 260 0.18 -15.93 20.15
C ILE A 260 1.44 -16.36 19.39
N PHE A 261 2.35 -15.43 19.12
CA PHE A 261 3.62 -15.74 18.46
C PHE A 261 4.44 -16.78 19.24
N ASP A 262 4.52 -16.64 20.57
CA ASP A 262 5.29 -17.53 21.42
C ASP A 262 4.62 -18.90 21.67
N THR A 263 3.35 -19.10 21.27
CA THR A 263 2.75 -20.46 21.23
C THR A 263 3.45 -21.38 20.23
N LYS A 264 4.13 -20.82 19.22
CA LYS A 264 4.83 -21.58 18.18
C LYS A 264 6.33 -21.60 18.43
N ASN A 265 6.87 -22.80 18.64
CA ASN A 265 8.29 -23.00 18.90
C ASN A 265 9.18 -22.71 17.68
N ASP A 266 8.67 -22.93 16.46
CA ASP A 266 9.37 -22.65 15.20
C ASP A 266 8.52 -21.76 14.27
N PRO A 267 8.56 -20.43 14.45
CA PRO A 267 7.78 -19.50 13.65
C PRO A 267 8.39 -19.34 12.25
N CYS A 268 7.57 -19.44 11.20
CA CYS A 268 8.03 -19.21 9.84
C CYS A 268 8.36 -17.73 9.56
N VAL A 269 8.96 -17.45 8.39
CA VAL A 269 9.30 -16.09 7.92
C VAL A 269 8.09 -15.15 7.98
N VAL A 270 6.93 -15.62 7.52
CA VAL A 270 5.70 -14.82 7.45
C VAL A 270 5.25 -14.37 8.84
N LEU A 271 5.29 -15.28 9.82
CA LEU A 271 4.87 -14.98 11.20
C LEU A 271 5.83 -13.99 11.86
N CYS A 272 7.15 -14.17 11.67
CA CYS A 272 8.17 -13.23 12.15
C CYS A 272 8.01 -11.84 11.51
N ASN A 273 7.82 -11.77 10.19
CA ASN A 273 7.61 -10.52 9.45
C ASN A 273 6.35 -9.80 9.94
N THR A 274 5.26 -10.54 10.18
CA THR A 274 4.01 -9.97 10.71
C THR A 274 4.24 -9.36 12.09
N MET A 275 4.98 -10.04 12.96
CA MET A 275 5.29 -9.56 14.31
C MET A 275 6.20 -8.32 14.29
N ILE A 276 7.23 -8.33 13.44
CA ILE A 276 8.13 -7.18 13.23
C ILE A 276 7.32 -5.98 12.74
N ALA A 277 6.50 -6.15 11.69
CA ALA A 277 5.66 -5.08 11.16
C ALA A 277 4.68 -4.54 12.21
N GLY A 278 4.11 -5.42 13.03
CA GLY A 278 3.23 -5.02 14.13
C GLY A 278 3.93 -4.15 15.17
N TYR A 279 5.14 -4.52 15.59
CA TYR A 279 5.94 -3.71 16.51
C TYR A 279 6.38 -2.37 15.88
N VAL A 280 6.75 -2.37 14.58
CA VAL A 280 7.07 -1.12 13.85
C VAL A 280 5.89 -0.16 13.86
N ALA A 281 4.68 -0.65 13.57
CA ALA A 281 3.47 0.16 13.48
C ALA A 281 3.05 0.76 14.84
N ASN A 282 3.45 0.15 15.95
CA ASN A 282 3.16 0.60 17.32
C ASN A 282 4.35 1.32 17.99
N ASP A 283 5.37 1.71 17.22
CA ASP A 283 6.59 2.40 17.70
C ASP A 283 7.40 1.62 18.77
N GLU A 284 7.23 0.29 18.82
CA GLU A 284 7.93 -0.61 19.72
C GLU A 284 9.17 -1.22 19.05
N GLY A 285 10.06 -0.36 18.52
CA GLY A 285 11.19 -0.78 17.69
C GLY A 285 12.17 -1.76 18.35
N ASN A 286 12.32 -1.72 19.69
CA ASN A 286 13.21 -2.62 20.43
C ASN A 286 12.73 -4.08 20.38
N GLU A 287 11.43 -4.32 20.52
CA GLU A 287 10.87 -5.67 20.45
C GLU A 287 10.91 -6.23 19.02
N ALA A 288 10.74 -5.37 18.01
CA ALA A 288 10.95 -5.75 16.61
C ALA A 288 12.37 -6.32 16.38
N LEU A 289 13.39 -5.71 16.99
CA LEU A 289 14.78 -6.17 16.92
C LEU A 289 14.99 -7.50 17.67
N VAL A 290 14.27 -7.75 18.76
CA VAL A 290 14.32 -9.03 19.49
C VAL A 290 13.81 -10.17 18.60
N ILE A 291 12.66 -9.98 17.94
CA ILE A 291 12.09 -10.97 17.00
C ILE A 291 13.04 -11.19 15.82
N PHE A 292 13.60 -10.13 15.27
CA PHE A 292 14.56 -10.24 14.18
C PHE A 292 15.83 -11.03 14.57
N ASN A 293 16.35 -10.82 15.78
CA ASN A 293 17.48 -11.59 16.29
C ASN A 293 17.12 -13.06 16.55
N LYS A 294 15.87 -13.36 16.97
CA LYS A 294 15.36 -14.74 17.08
C LYS A 294 15.33 -15.42 15.70
N MET A 295 14.82 -14.73 14.68
CA MET A 295 14.81 -15.18 13.29
C MET A 295 16.23 -15.51 12.77
N ARG A 296 17.22 -14.66 13.10
CA ARG A 296 18.63 -14.88 12.74
C ARG A 296 19.23 -16.10 13.43
N LYS A 297 19.00 -16.26 14.74
CA LYS A 297 19.52 -17.41 15.52
C LYS A 297 18.97 -18.74 15.01
N ASN A 298 17.72 -18.75 14.53
CA ASN A 298 17.07 -19.93 13.98
C ASN A 298 17.45 -20.23 12.52
N GLY A 299 18.35 -19.43 11.90
CA GLY A 299 18.81 -19.65 10.53
C GLY A 299 17.74 -19.39 9.45
N ILE A 300 16.66 -18.70 9.81
CA ILE A 300 15.57 -18.37 8.89
C ILE A 300 16.07 -17.31 7.90
N GLN A 301 15.97 -17.57 6.58
CA GLN A 301 16.37 -16.61 5.55
C GLN A 301 15.45 -15.39 5.57
N GLN A 302 16.04 -14.20 5.68
CA GLN A 302 15.32 -12.93 5.66
C GLN A 302 15.09 -12.49 4.20
N ASP A 303 13.91 -11.92 3.94
CA ASP A 303 13.60 -11.32 2.64
C ASP A 303 13.83 -9.79 2.67
N SER A 304 13.81 -9.15 1.49
CA SER A 304 14.01 -7.68 1.39
C SER A 304 12.98 -6.88 2.21
N SER A 305 11.77 -7.42 2.43
CA SER A 305 10.73 -6.76 3.22
C SER A 305 11.02 -6.80 4.72
N THR A 306 11.59 -7.91 5.22
CA THR A 306 12.10 -8.03 6.58
C THR A 306 13.18 -6.97 6.82
N PHE A 307 14.14 -6.84 5.90
CA PHE A 307 15.21 -5.84 6.01
C PHE A 307 14.67 -4.42 6.01
N ALA A 308 13.77 -4.07 5.08
CA ALA A 308 13.19 -2.73 5.02
C ALA A 308 12.44 -2.37 6.32
N SER A 309 11.66 -3.32 6.87
CA SER A 309 10.91 -3.11 8.11
C SER A 309 11.86 -2.86 9.29
N VAL A 310 12.93 -3.66 9.43
CA VAL A 310 13.91 -3.50 10.52
C VAL A 310 14.78 -2.25 10.33
N LEU A 311 15.11 -1.88 9.10
CA LEU A 311 15.79 -0.61 8.85
C LEU A 311 14.90 0.56 9.25
N SER A 312 13.60 0.51 8.98
CA SER A 312 12.69 1.59 9.41
C SER A 312 12.68 1.77 10.93
N THR A 313 12.72 0.70 11.73
CA THR A 313 12.82 0.80 13.21
C THR A 313 14.19 1.29 13.66
N CYS A 314 15.26 0.90 12.99
CA CYS A 314 16.58 1.46 13.28
C CYS A 314 16.62 2.98 13.00
N SER A 315 15.89 3.42 11.97
CA SER A 315 15.76 4.83 11.57
C SER A 315 15.04 5.65 12.63
N SER A 316 13.94 5.12 13.19
CA SER A 316 13.17 5.79 14.25
C SER A 316 13.92 5.83 15.58
N LEU A 317 14.61 4.74 15.95
CA LEU A 317 15.36 4.67 17.20
C LEU A 317 16.71 5.42 17.17
N GLY A 318 17.23 5.76 15.98
CA GLY A 318 18.49 6.49 15.83
C GLY A 318 19.75 5.71 16.29
N ILE A 319 19.65 4.39 16.46
CA ILE A 319 20.73 3.57 17.02
C ILE A 319 21.76 3.20 15.95
N GLN A 320 22.95 3.81 16.03
CA GLN A 320 24.03 3.62 15.05
C GLN A 320 24.54 2.17 14.95
N GLU A 321 24.59 1.45 16.07
CA GLU A 321 25.17 0.10 16.12
C GLU A 321 24.34 -0.90 15.31
N TYR A 322 23.01 -0.85 15.41
CA TYR A 322 22.12 -1.71 14.62
C TYR A 322 22.19 -1.38 13.12
N CYS A 323 22.29 -0.10 12.76
CA CYS A 323 22.45 0.29 11.36
C CYS A 323 23.73 -0.32 10.75
N ARG A 324 24.85 -0.36 11.49
CA ARG A 324 26.09 -1.01 11.05
C ARG A 324 25.95 -2.52 10.97
N GLN A 325 25.30 -3.15 11.94
CA GLN A 325 25.02 -4.59 11.90
C GLN A 325 24.15 -4.95 10.69
N MET A 326 23.17 -4.12 10.35
CA MET A 326 22.31 -4.34 9.20
C MET A 326 22.99 -4.14 7.87
N HIS A 327 23.84 -3.13 7.76
CA HIS A 327 24.70 -2.97 6.59
C HIS A 327 25.65 -4.17 6.41
N ALA A 328 26.37 -4.58 7.47
CA ALA A 328 27.29 -5.73 7.38
C ALA A 328 26.57 -7.03 6.99
N HIS A 329 25.33 -7.21 7.47
CA HIS A 329 24.51 -8.35 7.13
C HIS A 329 23.97 -8.29 5.70
N ALA A 330 23.50 -7.12 5.24
CA ALA A 330 23.10 -6.93 3.84
C ALA A 330 24.26 -7.22 2.87
N PHE A 331 25.48 -6.82 3.23
CA PHE A 331 26.70 -7.15 2.48
C PHE A 331 26.97 -8.66 2.46
N LYS A 332 26.90 -9.34 3.62
CA LYS A 332 27.13 -10.79 3.73
C LYS A 332 26.16 -11.62 2.88
N PHE A 333 24.91 -11.19 2.77
CA PHE A 333 23.87 -11.89 1.99
C PHE A 333 23.82 -11.45 0.52
N GLY A 334 24.66 -10.51 0.10
CA GLY A 334 24.71 -10.05 -1.29
C GLY A 334 23.48 -9.25 -1.74
N ILE A 335 22.68 -8.75 -0.79
CA ILE A 335 21.46 -7.98 -1.06
C ILE A 335 21.72 -6.46 -1.06
N ILE A 336 22.97 -6.03 -0.88
CA ILE A 336 23.34 -4.61 -0.84
C ILE A 336 23.10 -3.90 -2.19
N ASP A 337 23.13 -4.65 -3.30
CA ASP A 337 22.85 -4.16 -4.65
C ASP A 337 21.33 -4.03 -4.92
N ASP A 338 20.46 -4.50 -4.02
CA ASP A 338 19.02 -4.22 -4.07
C ASP A 338 18.79 -2.74 -3.75
N LEU A 339 18.32 -1.99 -4.75
CA LEU A 339 18.11 -0.54 -4.68
C LEU A 339 17.16 -0.13 -3.53
N VAL A 340 16.18 -0.98 -3.18
CA VAL A 340 15.25 -0.71 -2.08
C VAL A 340 15.98 -0.73 -0.73
N ILE A 341 16.84 -1.75 -0.54
CA ILE A 341 17.62 -1.91 0.68
C ILE A 341 18.71 -0.84 0.77
N ALA A 342 19.39 -0.55 -0.34
CA ALA A 342 20.40 0.51 -0.42
C ALA A 342 19.82 1.88 -0.06
N SER A 343 18.65 2.23 -0.60
CA SER A 343 17.96 3.49 -0.28
C SER A 343 17.53 3.54 1.20
N ALA A 344 16.96 2.44 1.71
CA ALA A 344 16.59 2.34 3.12
C ALA A 344 17.80 2.47 4.06
N LEU A 345 18.95 1.88 3.71
CA LEU A 345 20.22 1.99 4.44
C LEU A 345 20.77 3.43 4.43
N VAL A 346 20.70 4.12 3.29
CA VAL A 346 21.10 5.53 3.19
C VAL A 346 20.24 6.41 4.09
N ASP A 347 18.92 6.24 4.05
CA ASP A 347 17.99 6.97 4.93
C ASP A 347 18.25 6.67 6.41
N THR A 348 18.44 5.40 6.78
CA THR A 348 18.78 5.03 8.18
C THR A 348 20.07 5.68 8.64
N TYR A 349 21.14 5.63 7.83
CA TYR A 349 22.39 6.29 8.18
C TYR A 349 22.24 7.82 8.33
N ALA A 350 21.38 8.42 7.52
CA ALA A 350 21.05 9.84 7.62
C ALA A 350 20.41 10.17 8.97
N LYS A 351 19.36 9.42 9.35
CA LYS A 351 18.62 9.65 10.61
C LYS A 351 19.43 9.26 11.85
N CYS A 352 20.29 8.25 11.77
CA CYS A 352 21.23 7.85 12.82
C CYS A 352 22.42 8.82 13.02
N ARG A 353 22.36 10.05 12.49
CA ARG A 353 23.42 11.07 12.56
C ARG A 353 24.80 10.55 12.08
N SER A 354 24.81 9.62 11.12
CA SER A 354 26.01 8.96 10.59
C SER A 354 26.13 9.11 9.06
N PRO A 355 26.04 10.34 8.52
CA PRO A 355 25.95 10.53 7.07
C PRO A 355 27.23 10.16 6.31
N ASN A 356 28.38 10.18 6.97
CA ASN A 356 29.64 9.73 6.36
C ASN A 356 29.58 8.25 5.95
N ASN A 357 28.83 7.42 6.68
CA ASN A 357 28.63 6.02 6.32
C ASN A 357 27.64 5.87 5.16
N ALA A 358 26.59 6.69 5.10
CA ALA A 358 25.71 6.78 3.92
C ALA A 358 26.52 7.13 2.65
N CYS A 359 27.42 8.11 2.76
CA CYS A 359 28.27 8.53 1.65
C CYS A 359 29.23 7.42 1.18
N LYS A 360 29.76 6.60 2.11
CA LYS A 360 30.61 5.45 1.76
C LYS A 360 29.80 4.39 1.03
N LEU A 361 28.66 4.00 1.58
CA LEU A 361 27.76 3.04 0.94
C LEU A 361 27.38 3.48 -0.47
N PHE A 362 26.99 4.74 -0.65
CA PHE A 362 26.61 5.26 -1.97
C PHE A 362 27.72 5.16 -3.03
N ARG A 363 28.99 5.29 -2.63
CA ARG A 363 30.15 5.12 -3.54
C ARG A 363 30.43 3.65 -3.89
N GLU A 364 30.05 2.73 -3.01
CA GLU A 364 30.23 1.28 -3.21
C GLU A 364 29.15 0.70 -4.16
N LEU A 365 28.00 1.37 -4.28
CA LEU A 365 26.91 0.98 -5.17
C LEU A 365 27.26 1.22 -6.64
N LYS A 366 27.00 0.21 -7.49
CA LYS A 366 27.27 0.26 -8.94
C LYS A 366 26.16 0.89 -9.76
N VAL A 367 24.93 0.84 -9.25
CA VAL A 367 23.72 1.30 -9.93
C VAL A 367 23.00 2.28 -9.02
N HIS A 368 22.55 3.40 -9.59
CA HIS A 368 21.81 4.43 -8.87
C HIS A 368 20.49 4.69 -9.59
N ASP A 369 19.39 4.60 -8.87
CA ASP A 369 18.07 4.99 -9.34
C ASP A 369 17.69 6.39 -8.85
N THR A 370 16.59 6.93 -9.36
CA THR A 370 16.11 8.26 -8.99
C THR A 370 15.82 8.38 -7.49
N ILE A 371 15.35 7.30 -6.84
CA ILE A 371 15.01 7.30 -5.40
C ILE A 371 16.28 7.43 -4.57
N LEU A 372 17.30 6.58 -4.81
CA LEU A 372 18.57 6.64 -4.10
C LEU A 372 19.28 7.98 -4.29
N LEU A 373 19.24 8.55 -5.51
CA LEU A 373 19.82 9.86 -5.81
C LEU A 373 19.10 10.98 -5.03
N ASN A 374 17.76 10.94 -4.92
CA ASN A 374 17.00 11.88 -4.10
C ASN A 374 17.36 11.76 -2.61
N SER A 375 17.45 10.53 -2.09
CA SER A 375 17.88 10.28 -0.71
C SER A 375 19.27 10.88 -0.45
N MET A 376 20.20 10.73 -1.38
CA MET A 376 21.54 11.31 -1.25
C MET A 376 21.59 12.83 -1.37
N ILE A 377 20.72 13.47 -2.16
CA ILE A 377 20.59 14.94 -2.17
C ILE A 377 20.22 15.44 -0.77
N THR A 378 19.24 14.79 -0.12
CA THR A 378 18.84 15.11 1.25
C THR A 378 19.98 14.88 2.24
N VAL A 379 20.67 13.73 2.15
CA VAL A 379 21.82 13.42 3.02
C VAL A 379 22.91 14.48 2.88
N TYR A 380 23.35 14.78 1.66
CA TYR A 380 24.40 15.78 1.44
C TYR A 380 24.00 17.17 1.92
N SER A 381 22.73 17.55 1.72
CA SER A 381 22.19 18.81 2.20
C SER A 381 22.23 18.91 3.73
N ASN A 382 21.81 17.85 4.44
CA ASN A 382 21.85 17.81 5.91
C ASN A 382 23.28 17.81 6.49
N CYS A 383 24.29 17.51 5.67
CA CYS A 383 25.70 17.46 6.10
C CYS A 383 26.50 18.72 5.78
N GLY A 384 25.87 19.77 5.24
CA GLY A 384 26.60 20.93 4.75
C GLY A 384 27.28 20.73 3.39
N ARG A 385 27.19 19.53 2.79
CA ARG A 385 27.87 19.15 1.54
C ARG A 385 27.04 19.51 0.30
N ILE A 386 26.52 20.74 0.25
CA ILE A 386 25.58 21.18 -0.78
C ILE A 386 26.14 21.11 -2.21
N LYS A 387 27.47 21.22 -2.38
CA LYS A 387 28.14 21.09 -3.69
C LYS A 387 27.99 19.68 -4.27
N ASP A 388 28.11 18.65 -3.43
CA ASP A 388 27.93 17.25 -3.85
C ASP A 388 26.44 16.97 -4.18
N ALA A 389 25.51 17.56 -3.41
CA ALA A 389 24.08 17.50 -3.70
C ALA A 389 23.74 18.11 -5.06
N LYS A 390 24.29 19.29 -5.38
CA LYS A 390 24.14 19.94 -6.70
C LYS A 390 24.68 19.07 -7.82
N GLN A 391 25.86 18.49 -7.63
CA GLN A 391 26.46 17.62 -8.65
C GLN A 391 25.58 16.39 -8.94
N ILE A 392 25.02 15.76 -7.90
CA ILE A 392 24.04 14.68 -8.10
C ILE A 392 22.85 15.22 -8.89
N PHE A 393 22.23 16.31 -8.42
CA PHE A 393 21.05 16.87 -9.05
C PHE A 393 21.28 17.17 -10.54
N GLU A 394 22.39 17.81 -10.90
CA GLU A 394 22.74 18.13 -12.29
C GLU A 394 22.93 16.86 -13.14
N THR A 395 23.59 15.83 -12.61
CA THR A 395 23.88 14.58 -13.33
C THR A 395 22.67 13.63 -13.48
N MET A 396 21.56 13.86 -12.75
CA MET A 396 20.34 13.06 -12.88
C MET A 396 19.75 13.15 -14.30
N GLN A 397 19.61 12.00 -14.98
CA GLN A 397 18.97 11.89 -16.29
C GLN A 397 17.49 12.24 -16.26
N THR A 398 16.78 11.75 -15.24
CA THR A 398 15.36 12.04 -14.99
C THR A 398 15.21 12.66 -13.61
N LYS A 399 14.59 13.84 -13.55
CA LYS A 399 14.33 14.57 -12.31
C LYS A 399 12.85 14.46 -11.99
N SER A 400 12.55 13.86 -10.85
CA SER A 400 11.19 13.80 -10.31
C SER A 400 10.83 15.09 -9.59
N LEU A 401 9.56 15.31 -9.27
CA LEU A 401 9.14 16.42 -8.40
C LEU A 401 9.92 16.40 -7.07
N ILE A 402 10.11 15.22 -6.49
CA ILE A 402 10.89 15.01 -5.26
C ILE A 402 12.32 15.52 -5.43
N SER A 403 12.94 15.30 -6.60
CA SER A 403 14.31 15.75 -6.89
C SER A 403 14.44 17.27 -6.82
N TRP A 404 13.47 17.99 -7.41
CA TRP A 404 13.43 19.46 -7.37
C TRP A 404 13.20 19.97 -5.96
N ASN A 405 12.24 19.38 -5.25
CA ASN A 405 11.87 19.79 -3.89
C ASN A 405 13.05 19.57 -2.91
N SER A 406 13.68 18.40 -2.95
CA SER A 406 14.88 18.09 -2.13
C SER A 406 16.01 19.07 -2.38
N MET A 407 16.25 19.48 -3.63
CA MET A 407 17.30 20.45 -3.96
C MET A 407 16.97 21.86 -3.47
N ILE A 408 15.71 22.30 -3.60
CA ILE A 408 15.25 23.61 -3.11
C ILE A 408 15.38 23.70 -1.58
N VAL A 409 14.87 22.68 -0.87
CA VAL A 409 14.97 22.57 0.59
C VAL A 409 16.44 22.59 1.01
N GLY A 410 17.27 21.76 0.36
CA GLY A 410 18.69 21.66 0.67
C GLY A 410 19.45 22.97 0.47
N LEU A 411 19.16 23.72 -0.59
CA LEU A 411 19.78 25.02 -0.85
C LEU A 411 19.36 26.08 0.17
N SER A 412 18.07 26.11 0.53
CA SER A 412 17.52 27.05 1.50
C SER A 412 18.16 26.84 2.89
N GLN A 413 18.22 25.59 3.36
CA GLN A 413 18.83 25.23 4.65
C GLN A 413 20.35 25.49 4.72
N ASN A 414 21.05 25.44 3.59
CA ASN A 414 22.49 25.66 3.51
C ASN A 414 22.87 27.12 3.18
N GLY A 415 21.94 28.07 3.37
CA GLY A 415 22.22 29.49 3.18
C GLY A 415 22.52 29.88 1.72
N CYS A 416 21.99 29.13 0.75
CA CYS A 416 22.11 29.41 -0.69
C CYS A 416 20.76 29.86 -1.31
N PRO A 417 20.12 30.93 -0.81
CA PRO A 417 18.73 31.28 -1.17
C PRO A 417 18.56 31.67 -2.65
N ILE A 418 19.55 32.34 -3.25
CA ILE A 418 19.49 32.76 -4.66
C ILE A 418 19.42 31.54 -5.59
N GLU A 419 20.24 30.53 -5.31
CA GLU A 419 20.24 29.31 -6.11
C GLU A 419 18.96 28.49 -5.90
N ALA A 420 18.39 28.50 -4.69
CA ALA A 420 17.09 27.87 -4.42
C ALA A 420 15.98 28.51 -5.29
N LEU A 421 15.99 29.84 -5.42
CA LEU A 421 15.06 30.59 -6.27
C LEU A 421 15.27 30.30 -7.77
N ASP A 422 16.52 30.14 -8.21
CA ASP A 422 16.81 29.76 -9.60
C ASP A 422 16.31 28.34 -9.93
N VAL A 423 16.47 27.39 -9.01
CA VAL A 423 15.95 26.03 -9.15
C VAL A 423 14.42 26.04 -9.20
N PHE A 424 13.76 26.80 -8.31
CA PHE A 424 12.30 26.97 -8.33
C PHE A 424 11.79 27.61 -9.62
N ARG A 425 12.49 28.63 -10.14
CA ARG A 425 12.15 29.27 -11.41
C ARG A 425 12.22 28.29 -12.58
N LYS A 426 13.24 27.43 -12.61
CA LYS A 426 13.36 26.36 -13.63
C LYS A 426 12.22 25.36 -13.51
N MET A 427 11.90 24.90 -12.30
CA MET A 427 10.79 24.00 -12.01
C MET A 427 9.45 24.56 -12.50
N ASN A 428 9.16 25.84 -12.23
CA ASN A 428 7.93 26.50 -12.68
C ASN A 428 7.84 26.65 -14.20
N LYS A 429 8.94 26.96 -14.88
CA LYS A 429 8.97 27.02 -16.36
C LYS A 429 8.62 25.67 -17.02
N MET A 430 8.85 24.56 -16.31
CA MET A 430 8.50 23.22 -16.76
C MET A 430 7.04 22.84 -16.44
N GLY A 431 6.26 23.72 -15.80
CA GLY A 431 4.87 23.47 -15.45
C GLY A 431 4.68 22.43 -14.35
N LEU A 432 5.72 22.12 -13.56
CA LEU A 432 5.63 21.14 -12.49
C LEU A 432 4.84 21.70 -11.29
N SER A 433 3.99 20.87 -10.69
CA SER A 433 3.20 21.25 -9.51
C SER A 433 4.09 21.37 -8.27
N THR A 434 4.03 22.50 -7.58
CA THR A 434 4.76 22.75 -6.32
C THR A 434 3.93 22.28 -5.13
N ASP A 435 4.57 21.62 -4.16
CA ASP A 435 3.93 21.26 -2.88
C ASP A 435 4.14 22.35 -1.81
N LYS A 436 3.46 22.19 -0.67
CA LYS A 436 3.54 23.12 0.47
C LYS A 436 4.95 23.30 1.04
N PHE A 437 5.75 22.22 1.08
CA PHE A 437 7.10 22.24 1.63
C PHE A 437 8.07 23.00 0.70
N SER A 438 7.90 22.86 -0.60
CA SER A 438 8.69 23.59 -1.60
C SER A 438 8.37 25.08 -1.55
N LEU A 439 7.08 25.44 -1.47
CA LEU A 439 6.66 26.83 -1.34
C LEU A 439 7.22 27.45 -0.05
N ALA A 440 7.09 26.77 1.09
CA ALA A 440 7.66 27.22 2.36
C ALA A 440 9.17 27.44 2.28
N SER A 441 9.91 26.51 1.66
CA SER A 441 11.37 26.62 1.49
C SER A 441 11.78 27.79 0.59
N VAL A 442 10.99 28.08 -0.45
CA VAL A 442 11.19 29.21 -1.36
C VAL A 442 10.85 30.53 -0.68
N ILE A 443 9.77 30.59 0.09
CA ILE A 443 9.41 31.77 0.89
C ILE A 443 10.51 32.07 1.91
N SER A 444 11.03 31.04 2.60
CA SER A 444 12.16 31.18 3.51
C SER A 444 13.44 31.66 2.80
N ALA A 445 13.67 31.22 1.55
CA ALA A 445 14.75 31.74 0.73
C ALA A 445 14.55 33.23 0.38
N CYS A 446 13.32 33.66 0.03
CA CYS A 446 12.96 35.07 -0.15
C CYS A 446 13.16 35.90 1.12
N ALA A 447 12.78 35.34 2.27
CA ALA A 447 12.92 35.96 3.59
C ALA A 447 14.39 36.18 3.95
N SER A 448 15.25 35.21 3.62
CA SER A 448 16.70 35.27 3.86
C SER A 448 17.42 36.33 3.03
N ILE A 449 16.86 36.74 1.89
CA ILE A 449 17.37 37.84 1.06
C ILE A 449 16.54 39.13 1.22
N SER A 450 15.58 39.14 2.15
CA SER A 450 14.62 40.22 2.38
C SER A 450 13.91 40.71 1.11
N SER A 451 13.64 39.83 0.14
CA SER A 451 12.99 40.18 -1.13
C SER A 451 11.48 40.00 -1.02
N LEU A 452 10.79 41.09 -0.64
CA LEU A 452 9.32 41.09 -0.54
C LEU A 452 8.65 40.81 -1.89
N GLU A 453 9.15 41.41 -2.99
CA GLU A 453 8.55 41.25 -4.33
C GLU A 453 8.49 39.78 -4.76
N LEU A 454 9.58 39.03 -4.59
CA LEU A 454 9.61 37.60 -4.91
C LEU A 454 8.71 36.80 -3.96
N GLY A 455 8.70 37.16 -2.67
CA GLY A 455 7.83 36.53 -1.69
C GLY A 455 6.35 36.68 -2.00
N GLU A 456 5.91 37.88 -2.42
CA GLU A 456 4.52 38.13 -2.83
C GLU A 456 4.14 37.40 -4.11
N GLN A 457 5.06 37.27 -5.07
CA GLN A 457 4.84 36.43 -6.26
C GLN A 457 4.62 34.97 -5.89
N VAL A 458 5.38 34.45 -4.91
CA VAL A 458 5.23 33.08 -4.41
C VAL A 458 3.94 32.94 -3.61
N PHE A 459 3.53 33.95 -2.85
CA PHE A 459 2.25 33.96 -2.12
C PHE A 459 1.04 33.96 -3.07
N ALA A 460 1.08 34.78 -4.13
CA ALA A 460 0.06 34.75 -5.18
C ALA A 460 -0.03 33.36 -5.82
N ARG A 461 1.11 32.69 -6.02
CA ARG A 461 1.14 31.30 -6.51
C ARG A 461 0.52 30.32 -5.51
N ALA A 462 0.80 30.45 -4.21
CA ALA A 462 0.20 29.62 -3.17
C ALA A 462 -1.32 29.75 -3.14
N THR A 463 -1.84 30.98 -3.32
CA THR A 463 -3.27 31.27 -3.39
C THR A 463 -3.94 30.60 -4.60
N VAL A 464 -3.30 30.62 -5.77
CA VAL A 464 -3.81 29.94 -6.98
C VAL A 464 -3.88 28.41 -6.80
N ILE A 465 -3.01 27.83 -5.96
CA ILE A 465 -2.98 26.40 -5.67
C ILE A 465 -3.95 26.02 -4.52
N GLY A 466 -4.51 27.01 -3.81
CA GLY A 466 -5.41 26.79 -2.67
C GLY A 466 -4.67 26.47 -1.37
N LEU A 467 -3.43 26.97 -1.22
CA LEU A 467 -2.58 26.77 -0.04
C LEU A 467 -2.43 28.04 0.81
N GLU A 468 -3.26 29.07 0.59
CA GLU A 468 -3.17 30.35 1.32
C GLU A 468 -3.45 30.24 2.82
N LEU A 469 -4.24 29.24 3.24
CA LEU A 469 -4.53 28.96 4.66
C LEU A 469 -3.73 27.75 5.20
N ASP A 470 -2.79 27.20 4.42
CA ASP A 470 -1.94 26.12 4.91
C ASP A 470 -1.00 26.66 5.99
N GLN A 471 -0.92 25.95 7.11
CA GLN A 471 -0.19 26.37 8.30
C GLN A 471 1.32 26.54 8.05
N ILE A 472 1.92 25.66 7.25
CA ILE A 472 3.37 25.69 6.97
C ILE A 472 3.71 26.88 6.08
N VAL A 473 2.87 27.13 5.07
CA VAL A 473 3.01 28.27 4.15
C VAL A 473 2.80 29.59 4.91
N SER A 474 1.74 29.68 5.72
CA SER A 474 1.43 30.88 6.52
C SER A 474 2.56 31.23 7.49
N THR A 475 3.11 30.24 8.21
CA THR A 475 4.25 30.43 9.11
C THR A 475 5.49 30.95 8.37
N SER A 476 5.76 30.43 7.17
CA SER A 476 6.87 30.91 6.33
C SER A 476 6.65 32.35 5.84
N LEU A 477 5.40 32.74 5.55
CA LEU A 477 5.06 34.10 5.14
C LEU A 477 5.18 35.10 6.29
N ILE A 478 4.86 34.68 7.52
CA ILE A 478 5.10 35.50 8.72
C ILE A 478 6.60 35.80 8.83
N ASP A 479 7.46 34.78 8.74
CA ASP A 479 8.93 34.98 8.74
C ASP A 479 9.39 35.92 7.62
N LEU A 480 8.85 35.78 6.41
CA LEU A 480 9.12 36.68 5.28
C LEU A 480 8.76 38.13 5.61
N TYR A 481 7.52 38.39 6.02
CA TYR A 481 7.06 39.75 6.31
C TYR A 481 7.86 40.37 7.45
N CYS A 482 8.13 39.62 8.51
CA CYS A 482 8.93 40.08 9.64
C CYS A 482 10.38 40.40 9.24
N LYS A 483 11.05 39.55 8.45
CA LYS A 483 12.43 39.81 7.96
C LYS A 483 12.50 40.93 6.92
N CYS A 484 11.39 41.26 6.26
CA CYS A 484 11.27 42.42 5.39
C CYS A 484 10.85 43.71 6.14
N GLY A 485 10.62 43.65 7.47
CA GLY A 485 10.22 44.80 8.29
C GLY A 485 8.72 45.09 8.31
N PHE A 486 7.89 44.29 7.66
CA PHE A 486 6.43 44.45 7.58
C PHE A 486 5.72 43.64 8.67
N VAL A 487 6.10 43.84 9.93
CA VAL A 487 5.63 43.05 11.07
C VAL A 487 4.11 43.06 11.23
N GLU A 488 3.44 44.18 10.94
CA GLU A 488 1.98 44.27 10.98
C GLU A 488 1.29 43.30 10.01
N ASN A 489 1.87 43.08 8.82
CA ASN A 489 1.34 42.12 7.86
C ASN A 489 1.55 40.68 8.34
N GLY A 490 2.70 40.41 8.98
CA GLY A 490 2.95 39.15 9.69
C GLY A 490 1.91 38.89 10.77
N ARG A 491 1.61 39.89 11.62
CA ARG A 491 0.59 39.76 12.68
C ARG A 491 -0.80 39.47 12.11
N LYS A 492 -1.22 40.17 11.06
CA LYS A 492 -2.51 39.92 10.38
C LYS A 492 -2.63 38.49 9.86
N LEU A 493 -1.53 37.95 9.32
CA LEU A 493 -1.48 36.58 8.83
C LEU A 493 -1.58 35.57 9.98
N PHE A 494 -0.86 35.83 11.07
CA PHE A 494 -0.91 35.04 12.29
C PHE A 494 -2.33 34.96 12.88
N ASP A 495 -3.01 36.11 13.01
CA ASP A 495 -4.37 36.17 13.57
C ASP A 495 -5.43 35.46 12.69
N GLN A 496 -5.15 35.26 11.40
CA GLN A 496 -6.04 34.54 10.47
C GLN A 496 -5.86 33.02 10.51
N MET A 497 -4.83 32.51 11.21
CA MET A 497 -4.56 31.08 11.29
C MET A 497 -5.62 30.39 12.17
N ARG A 498 -6.31 29.37 11.62
CA ARG A 498 -7.32 28.60 12.37
C ARG A 498 -6.71 27.77 13.51
N LYS A 499 -5.43 27.43 13.38
CA LYS A 499 -4.65 26.65 14.35
C LYS A 499 -3.21 27.12 14.25
N SER A 500 -2.70 27.70 15.32
CA SER A 500 -1.29 28.06 15.50
C SER A 500 -0.60 26.94 16.30
N ASP A 501 0.57 26.52 15.82
CA ASP A 501 1.47 25.66 16.59
C ASP A 501 2.63 26.49 17.16
N GLU A 502 3.39 25.87 18.05
CA GLU A 502 4.59 26.44 18.65
C GLU A 502 5.51 27.14 17.64
N VAL A 503 5.70 26.57 16.45
CA VAL A 503 6.54 27.14 15.39
C VAL A 503 5.99 28.48 14.90
N SER A 504 4.68 28.59 14.64
CA SER A 504 4.04 29.84 14.22
C SER A 504 4.14 30.95 15.27
N TRP A 505 3.99 30.61 16.57
CA TRP A 505 4.19 31.53 17.69
C TRP A 505 5.65 32.02 17.74
N ASN A 506 6.60 31.09 17.64
CA ASN A 506 8.03 31.39 17.66
C ASN A 506 8.44 32.29 16.48
N SER A 507 7.91 32.06 15.27
CA SER A 507 8.17 32.92 14.11
C SER A 507 7.69 34.36 14.32
N MET A 508 6.48 34.55 14.86
CA MET A 508 5.97 35.89 15.14
C MET A 508 6.73 36.57 16.29
N LEU A 509 7.08 35.81 17.33
CA LEU A 509 7.82 36.29 18.48
C LEU A 509 9.23 36.75 18.09
N MET A 510 9.95 35.95 17.30
CA MET A 510 11.22 36.36 16.68
C MET A 510 11.06 37.56 15.77
N GLY A 511 9.94 37.65 15.05
CA GLY A 511 9.60 38.78 14.21
C GLY A 511 9.49 40.09 14.99
N TYR A 512 8.79 40.09 16.13
CA TYR A 512 8.74 41.24 17.03
C TYR A 512 10.11 41.56 17.65
N ALA A 513 10.82 40.54 18.13
CA ALA A 513 12.14 40.70 18.75
C ALA A 513 13.13 41.42 17.83
N THR A 514 13.29 40.92 16.59
CA THR A 514 14.26 41.42 15.61
C THR A 514 13.91 42.80 15.04
N ASN A 515 12.66 43.23 15.15
CA ASN A 515 12.19 44.53 14.67
C ASN A 515 12.03 45.58 15.80
N GLY A 516 12.44 45.26 17.03
CA GLY A 516 12.44 46.20 18.15
C GLY A 516 11.10 46.38 18.87
N TYR A 517 10.16 45.46 18.70
CA TYR A 517 8.85 45.44 19.36
C TYR A 517 8.88 44.53 20.61
N GLY A 518 9.78 44.81 21.54
CA GLY A 518 10.06 43.90 22.66
C GLY A 518 8.92 43.78 23.67
N ILE A 519 8.10 44.82 23.81
CA ILE A 519 6.93 44.78 24.70
C ILE A 519 5.85 43.89 24.10
N GLU A 520 5.57 44.07 22.81
CA GLU A 520 4.62 43.27 22.04
C GLU A 520 5.06 41.81 21.96
N ALA A 521 6.37 41.53 21.89
CA ALA A 521 6.90 40.17 21.98
C ALA A 521 6.59 39.49 23.33
N LEU A 522 6.67 40.23 24.44
CA LEU A 522 6.33 39.72 25.78
C LEU A 522 4.82 39.55 25.96
N GLU A 523 4.01 40.43 25.36
CA GLU A 523 2.56 40.28 25.33
C GLU A 523 2.16 39.02 24.55
N LEU A 524 2.75 38.82 23.36
CA LEU A 524 2.54 37.63 22.54
C LEU A 524 2.97 36.34 23.28
N PHE A 525 4.08 36.39 24.02
CA PHE A 525 4.51 35.26 24.85
C PHE A 525 3.50 34.90 25.95
N ASN A 526 2.86 35.90 26.56
CA ASN A 526 1.79 35.63 27.53
C ASN A 526 0.53 35.08 26.86
N GLU A 527 0.19 35.55 25.66
CA GLU A 527 -0.91 35.02 24.84
C GLU A 527 -0.70 33.52 24.53
N MET A 528 0.51 33.13 24.09
CA MET A 528 0.91 31.73 23.84
C MET A 528 0.67 30.84 25.06
N ARG A 529 1.00 31.33 26.25
CA ARG A 529 0.82 30.61 27.53
C ARG A 529 -0.66 30.47 27.89
N CYS A 530 -1.47 31.49 27.64
CA CYS A 530 -2.91 31.45 27.85
C CYS A 530 -3.60 30.44 26.93
N GLU A 531 -3.09 30.26 25.70
CA GLU A 531 -3.56 29.22 24.76
C GLU A 531 -3.04 27.80 25.09
N SER A 532 -2.33 27.62 26.20
CA SER A 532 -1.75 26.34 26.63
C SER A 532 -0.75 25.74 25.63
N VAL A 533 -0.10 26.56 24.81
CA VAL A 533 1.03 26.14 23.96
C VAL A 533 2.29 26.13 24.83
N VAL A 534 2.97 24.99 24.89
CA VAL A 534 4.15 24.79 25.75
C VAL A 534 5.35 25.55 25.16
N PRO A 535 5.96 26.49 25.89
CA PRO A 535 7.19 27.16 25.47
C PRO A 535 8.38 26.19 25.36
N THR A 536 9.23 26.40 24.36
CA THR A 536 10.45 25.62 24.11
C THR A 536 11.72 26.49 24.22
N ASP A 537 12.87 25.86 24.04
CA ASP A 537 14.19 26.50 23.92
C ASP A 537 14.19 27.62 22.86
N VAL A 538 13.53 27.40 21.72
CA VAL A 538 13.39 28.40 20.65
C VAL A 538 12.53 29.58 21.12
N THR A 539 11.44 29.33 21.85
CA THR A 539 10.58 30.39 22.39
C THR A 539 11.35 31.30 23.34
N PHE A 540 12.11 30.72 24.28
CA PHE A 540 12.90 31.50 25.23
C PHE A 540 14.04 32.27 24.56
N THR A 541 14.65 31.70 23.51
CA THR A 541 15.64 32.43 22.69
C THR A 541 15.02 33.71 22.09
N GLY A 542 13.80 33.63 21.57
CA GLY A 542 13.11 34.81 21.05
C GLY A 542 12.72 35.82 22.12
N VAL A 543 12.27 35.36 23.30
CA VAL A 543 11.92 36.25 24.42
C VAL A 543 13.16 36.99 24.93
N LEU A 544 14.28 36.29 25.08
CA LEU A 544 15.54 36.87 25.51
C LEU A 544 16.10 37.83 24.45
N SER A 545 15.99 37.50 23.16
CA SER A 545 16.34 38.39 22.06
C SER A 545 15.49 39.68 22.05
N ALA A 546 14.18 39.58 22.31
CA ALA A 546 13.31 40.74 22.46
C ALA A 546 13.73 41.62 23.64
N CYS A 547 14.07 41.01 24.78
CA CYS A 547 14.54 41.72 25.96
C CYS A 547 15.88 42.43 25.70
N ASP A 548 16.81 41.77 25.01
CA ASP A 548 18.11 42.34 24.64
C ASP A 548 17.95 43.55 23.71
N HIS A 549 17.20 43.38 22.61
CA HIS A 549 17.00 44.44 21.62
C HIS A 549 16.26 45.67 22.15
N CYS A 550 15.44 45.51 23.20
CA CYS A 550 14.68 46.60 23.82
C CYS A 550 15.24 47.07 25.18
N GLY A 551 16.37 46.51 25.64
CA GLY A 551 16.99 46.89 26.91
C GLY A 551 16.17 46.50 28.16
N LEU A 552 15.30 45.50 28.07
CA LEU A 552 14.46 45.01 29.16
C LEU A 552 15.22 44.02 30.06
N VAL A 553 16.31 44.49 30.67
CA VAL A 553 17.27 43.65 31.41
C VAL A 553 16.63 42.84 32.54
N GLU A 554 15.72 43.45 33.30
CA GLU A 554 15.10 42.78 34.46
C GLU A 554 14.11 41.69 34.04
N GLU A 555 13.32 41.92 32.97
CA GLU A 555 12.46 40.86 32.41
C GLU A 555 13.29 39.75 31.77
N GLY A 556 14.38 40.09 31.06
CA GLY A 556 15.31 39.11 30.50
C GLY A 556 15.90 38.18 31.56
N LYS A 557 16.37 38.74 32.70
CA LYS A 557 16.86 37.95 33.85
C LYS A 557 15.77 37.04 34.41
N LYS A 558 14.57 37.57 34.62
CA LYS A 558 13.44 36.81 35.16
C LYS A 558 13.11 35.61 34.28
N TRP A 559 12.99 35.79 32.97
CA TRP A 559 12.69 34.69 32.04
C TRP A 559 13.84 33.68 31.93
N PHE A 560 15.09 34.14 31.99
CA PHE A 560 16.27 33.25 32.01
C PHE A 560 16.27 32.29 33.20
N TYR A 561 15.87 32.73 34.39
CA TYR A 561 15.76 31.82 35.54
C TYR A 561 14.50 30.94 35.46
N THR A 562 13.39 31.50 34.99
CA THR A 562 12.10 30.79 34.91
C THR A 562 12.16 29.63 33.91
N MET A 563 12.86 29.78 32.78
CA MET A 563 12.94 28.72 31.76
C MET A 563 13.55 27.41 32.32
N LYS A 564 14.52 27.52 33.24
CA LYS A 564 15.15 26.36 33.87
C LYS A 564 14.28 25.76 34.99
N HIS A 565 13.69 26.61 35.83
CA HIS A 565 12.96 26.17 37.02
C HIS A 565 11.57 25.61 36.70
N ASP A 566 10.83 26.29 35.82
CA ASP A 566 9.41 26.00 35.58
C ASP A 566 9.18 25.20 34.29
N TYR A 567 10.11 25.30 33.33
CA TYR A 567 9.98 24.67 32.00
C TYR A 567 11.04 23.61 31.71
N HIS A 568 12.01 23.40 32.62
CA HIS A 568 13.11 22.45 32.46
C HIS A 568 13.91 22.62 31.15
N VAL A 569 13.99 23.86 30.65
CA VAL A 569 14.80 24.22 29.47
C VAL A 569 16.17 24.67 29.97
N ASP A 570 17.23 23.95 29.62
CA ASP A 570 18.59 24.30 30.03
C ASP A 570 19.20 25.37 29.08
N PRO A 571 19.86 26.43 29.61
CA PRO A 571 20.43 27.51 28.80
C PRO A 571 21.64 27.14 27.93
N TRP A 572 22.11 25.90 28.01
CA TRP A 572 23.42 25.47 27.48
C TRP A 572 23.33 24.30 26.50
N ASP A 573 22.12 23.79 26.27
CA ASP A 573 21.79 22.82 25.21
C ASP A 573 21.44 23.56 23.93
#